data_AF-A0A1W2AH67-F1
#
_entry.id   AF-A0A1W2AH67-F1
#
_cell.length_a   1.000
_cell.length_b   1.000
_cell.length_c   1.000
_cell.angle_alpha   90.00
_cell.angle_beta   90.00
_cell.angle_gamma   90.00
#
_symmetry.space_group_name_H-M   'P 1'
#
loop_
_entity.id
_entity.type
_entity.pdbx_description
1 polymer ?
#
loop_
_entity_poly.entity_id
_entity_poly.type
_entity_poly.pdbx_seq_one_letter_code
_entity_poly.pdbx_strand_id
1 'polypeptide(L)'
;MGLNFRKSITILPGVRLNLSKSGVSASFGKKGMRQSISTSGRATTTLGIPGTGVYYTKQTNVKKLAGGLKDKFTGKKTDTKKEQKEEKKSSSKTIDNAQIEANKQQVEEYEAYVASIKSVHKQSDGMIDWNALNKGEVPTNIVKGSDEYKEWLELKEFSDEVLKGDIDSYFAIIDEVKPFDDLLEFGSNFQVGTDRADLIEIEFAVRSDDVVPKIEMSLKANGDIAEKELSKTAYFDLMQDYVASTTIRIARDAFALLPVDTVIVHAVDNILNTATGYEEELTLLSVKFTREKLMSLNLAMVDPSDALSQFECNMKFKKTQGFDPVNRVLA
;
A
#
# COMPACT_ATOMS: atom_id res chain seq x y z
N MET A 1 14.94 43.38 47.31
CA MET A 1 15.02 42.64 46.04
C MET A 1 14.96 41.15 46.34
N GLY A 2 13.88 40.47 45.94
CA GLY A 2 13.67 39.06 46.29
C GLY A 2 14.33 38.12 45.30
N LEU A 3 15.12 37.16 45.78
CA LEU A 3 15.66 36.05 44.98
C LEU A 3 14.51 35.20 44.42
N ASN A 4 14.43 35.10 43.09
CA ASN A 4 13.47 34.24 42.40
C ASN A 4 14.15 32.91 42.04
N PHE A 5 13.68 31.82 42.64
CA PHE A 5 14.14 30.46 42.31
C PHE A 5 13.20 29.78 41.32
N ARG A 6 13.75 29.39 40.17
CA ARG A 6 13.10 28.52 39.17
C ARG A 6 14.14 27.52 38.66
N LYS A 7 13.84 26.23 38.77
CA LYS A 7 14.67 25.14 38.22
C LYS A 7 13.82 24.26 37.32
N SER A 8 14.28 24.02 36.08
CA SER A 8 13.66 23.07 35.15
C SER A 8 14.58 21.87 35.01
N ILE A 9 14.07 20.67 35.26
CA ILE A 9 14.82 19.42 35.20
C ILE A 9 14.16 18.54 34.15
N THR A 10 14.90 18.18 33.11
CA THR A 10 14.48 17.18 32.12
C THR A 10 14.78 15.80 32.70
N ILE A 11 13.76 14.96 32.84
CA ILE A 11 13.93 13.59 33.37
C ILE A 11 14.17 12.62 32.22
N LEU A 12 13.36 12.75 31.16
CA LEU A 12 13.41 11.93 29.94
C LEU A 12 13.01 12.82 28.73
N PRO A 13 13.34 12.44 27.49
CA PRO A 13 12.91 13.17 26.30
C PRO A 13 11.38 13.35 26.28
N GLY A 14 10.93 14.60 26.31
CA GLY A 14 9.49 14.94 26.35
C GLY A 14 8.89 15.06 27.76
N VAL A 15 9.64 14.86 28.84
CA VAL A 15 9.17 15.02 30.22
C VAL A 15 10.05 16.00 30.99
N ARG A 16 9.46 17.12 31.44
CA ARG A 16 10.13 18.18 32.20
C ARG A 16 9.40 18.47 33.50
N LEU A 17 10.14 18.50 34.61
CA LEU A 17 9.67 19.03 35.88
C LEU A 17 10.15 20.48 36.04
N ASN A 18 9.23 21.39 36.33
CA ASN A 18 9.55 22.77 36.68
C ASN A 18 9.23 23.00 38.14
N LEU A 19 10.25 23.40 38.90
CA LEU A 19 10.19 23.77 40.29
C LEU A 19 10.26 25.30 40.38
N SER A 20 9.27 25.94 40.98
CA SER A 20 9.28 27.37 41.30
C SER A 20 8.77 27.61 42.72
N LYS A 21 8.98 28.82 43.25
CA LYS A 21 8.45 29.24 44.56
C LYS A 21 6.94 29.03 44.72
N SER A 22 6.19 29.06 43.61
CA SER A 22 4.73 28.87 43.54
C SER A 22 4.27 27.41 43.41
N GLY A 23 5.19 26.45 43.27
CA GLY A 23 4.89 25.03 43.22
C GLY A 23 5.64 24.24 42.15
N VAL A 24 5.33 22.95 42.09
CA VAL A 24 5.87 22.00 41.11
C VAL A 24 4.90 21.87 39.94
N SER A 25 5.40 21.91 38.71
CA SER A 25 4.63 21.54 37.53
C SER A 25 5.37 20.51 36.71
N ALA A 26 4.65 19.50 36.27
CA ALA A 26 5.15 18.48 35.36
C ALA A 26 4.61 18.78 33.96
N SER A 27 5.46 18.61 32.96
CA SER A 27 5.13 18.86 31.56
C SER A 27 5.54 17.66 30.73
N PHE A 28 4.59 17.12 29.99
CA PHE A 28 4.73 15.90 29.20
C PHE A 28 4.31 16.22 27.75
N GLY A 29 5.15 15.89 26.77
CA GLY A 29 4.83 16.06 25.36
C GLY A 29 6.00 16.24 24.41
N LYS A 30 5.76 15.98 23.13
CA LYS A 30 6.71 16.15 22.00
C LYS A 30 6.35 17.42 21.21
N LYS A 31 7.17 17.80 20.22
CA LYS A 31 6.95 18.99 19.37
C LYS A 31 5.56 18.87 18.71
N GLY A 32 4.67 19.81 19.03
CA GLY A 32 3.30 19.86 18.50
C GLY A 32 2.18 19.41 19.47
N MET A 33 2.50 18.70 20.56
CA MET A 33 1.51 18.39 21.61
C MET A 33 2.17 18.37 22.98
N ARG A 34 1.71 19.27 23.86
CA ARG A 34 2.26 19.40 25.22
C ARG A 34 1.14 19.55 26.24
N GLN A 35 1.18 18.72 27.27
CA GLN A 35 0.34 18.85 28.46
C GLN A 35 1.20 19.27 29.65
N SER A 36 0.74 20.24 30.42
CA SER A 36 1.39 20.60 31.68
C SER A 36 0.39 20.67 32.81
N ILE A 37 0.74 20.03 33.92
CA ILE A 37 -0.06 19.95 35.13
C ILE A 37 0.74 20.62 36.24
N SER A 38 0.13 21.59 36.90
CA SER A 38 0.73 22.28 38.05
C SER A 38 0.03 21.89 39.35
N THR A 39 0.78 21.93 40.45
CA THR A 39 0.24 21.80 41.81
C THR A 39 -0.80 22.86 42.15
N SER A 40 -0.86 23.98 41.41
CA SER A 40 -1.92 25.00 41.56
C SER A 40 -3.30 24.56 41.04
N GLY A 41 -3.40 23.40 40.39
CA GLY A 41 -4.62 22.88 39.78
C GLY A 41 -4.90 23.44 38.38
N ARG A 42 -3.92 24.13 37.77
CA ARG A 42 -3.97 24.49 36.34
C ARG A 42 -3.39 23.35 35.51
N ALA A 43 -4.20 22.86 34.57
CA ALA A 43 -3.82 21.97 33.51
C ALA A 43 -3.89 22.73 32.18
N THR A 44 -2.79 22.76 31.44
CA THR A 44 -2.70 23.43 30.14
C THR A 44 -2.38 22.40 29.07
N THR A 45 -3.24 22.29 28.07
CA THR A 45 -3.02 21.45 26.90
C THR A 45 -2.79 22.35 25.70
N THR A 46 -1.61 22.24 25.10
CA THR A 46 -1.22 22.95 23.87
C THR A 46 -1.09 21.94 22.74
N LEU A 47 -1.84 22.16 21.67
CA LEU A 47 -1.78 21.43 20.42
C LEU A 47 -1.33 22.41 19.33
N GLY A 48 -0.41 22.03 18.47
CA GLY A 48 0.07 22.90 17.40
C GLY A 48 0.79 22.12 16.32
N ILE A 49 0.69 22.62 15.08
CA ILE A 49 1.33 22.00 13.93
C ILE A 49 2.76 22.56 13.83
N PRO A 50 3.81 21.73 13.86
CA PRO A 50 5.20 22.20 13.78
C PRO A 50 5.46 22.92 12.46
N GLY A 51 6.03 24.13 12.53
CA GLY A 51 6.43 24.89 11.33
C GLY A 51 5.38 25.82 10.72
N THR A 52 4.11 25.75 11.15
CA THR A 52 3.03 26.58 10.57
C THR A 52 2.64 27.80 11.42
N GLY A 53 3.14 27.89 12.67
CA GLY A 53 2.77 28.95 13.61
C GLY A 53 1.35 28.80 14.21
N VAL A 54 0.59 27.78 13.79
CA VAL A 54 -0.77 27.53 14.27
C VAL A 54 -0.73 26.69 15.55
N TYR A 55 -1.23 27.26 16.66
CA TYR A 55 -1.34 26.56 17.94
C TYR A 55 -2.65 26.89 18.66
N TYR A 56 -3.23 25.87 19.28
CA TYR A 56 -4.39 25.96 20.16
C TYR A 56 -3.95 25.62 21.59
N THR A 57 -4.14 26.56 22.52
CA THR A 57 -3.84 26.33 23.94
C THR A 57 -5.12 26.42 24.76
N LYS A 58 -5.45 25.35 25.48
CA LYS A 58 -6.59 25.29 26.38
C LYS A 58 -6.10 25.20 27.82
N GLN A 59 -6.43 26.20 28.62
CA GLN A 59 -6.16 26.22 30.05
C GLN A 59 -7.43 25.80 30.80
N THR A 60 -7.31 24.77 31.63
CA THR A 60 -8.42 24.29 32.46
C THR A 60 -7.99 24.35 33.92
N ASN A 61 -8.82 24.99 34.74
CA ASN A 61 -8.59 25.05 36.19
C ASN A 61 -9.44 23.98 36.87
N VAL A 62 -8.78 22.95 37.38
CA VAL A 62 -9.44 21.78 37.98
C VAL A 62 -10.25 22.17 39.23
N LYS A 63 -9.89 23.27 39.92
CA LYS A 63 -10.70 23.81 41.03
C LYS A 63 -12.05 24.39 40.57
N LYS A 64 -12.14 24.92 39.35
CA LYS A 64 -13.38 25.45 38.75
C LYS A 64 -14.29 24.31 38.27
N LEU A 65 -13.71 23.18 37.84
CA LEU A 65 -14.43 21.94 37.53
C LEU A 65 -14.99 21.26 38.78
N ALA A 66 -14.22 21.24 39.88
CA ALA A 66 -14.69 20.73 41.17
C ALA A 66 -15.79 21.63 41.81
N GLY A 67 -15.70 22.95 41.64
CA GLY A 67 -16.75 23.90 42.06
C GLY A 67 -18.10 23.64 41.37
N GLY A 68 -18.08 23.36 40.06
CA GLY A 68 -19.28 23.01 39.29
C GLY A 68 -19.91 21.65 39.63
N LEU A 69 -19.22 20.80 40.40
CA LEU A 69 -19.76 19.56 40.97
C LEU A 69 -20.42 19.79 42.35
N LYS A 70 -19.93 20.75 43.15
CA LYS A 70 -20.56 21.14 44.41
C LYS A 70 -21.89 21.90 44.20
N ASP A 71 -21.95 22.75 43.19
CA ASP A 71 -23.17 23.52 42.87
C ASP A 71 -24.33 22.64 42.33
N LYS A 72 -24.06 21.37 41.97
CA LYS A 72 -25.08 20.39 41.57
C LYS A 72 -25.75 19.66 42.74
N PHE A 73 -25.23 19.76 43.96
CA PHE A 73 -25.80 19.11 45.15
C PHE A 73 -26.76 20.00 45.95
N THR A 74 -26.83 21.31 45.67
CA THR A 74 -27.77 22.24 46.30
C THR A 74 -28.63 22.90 45.21
N GLY A 75 -29.81 22.36 44.97
CA GLY A 75 -30.65 22.69 43.83
C GLY A 75 -31.18 24.13 43.82
N LYS A 76 -31.08 24.80 42.66
CA LYS A 76 -32.07 25.77 42.19
C LYS A 76 -31.98 25.92 40.66
N LYS A 77 -33.10 25.69 39.96
CA LYS A 77 -33.28 25.84 38.52
C LYS A 77 -33.37 27.32 38.13
N THR A 78 -32.83 27.68 36.97
CA THR A 78 -33.38 28.72 36.11
C THR A 78 -32.97 28.51 34.64
N ASP A 79 -33.94 28.74 33.77
CA ASP A 79 -33.99 28.41 32.36
C ASP A 79 -33.20 29.39 31.48
N THR A 80 -32.03 28.98 30.94
CA THR A 80 -31.37 29.67 29.81
C THR A 80 -30.31 28.77 29.13
N LYS A 81 -30.66 27.52 28.79
CA LYS A 81 -29.69 26.51 28.28
C LYS A 81 -30.21 25.62 27.15
N LYS A 82 -31.18 26.07 26.35
CA LYS A 82 -31.67 25.29 25.20
C LYS A 82 -30.95 25.62 23.88
N GLU A 83 -30.66 26.88 23.57
CA GLU A 83 -30.04 27.22 22.27
C GLU A 83 -28.53 26.90 22.18
N GLN A 84 -27.73 27.15 23.23
CA GLN A 84 -26.28 26.89 23.19
C GLN A 84 -25.87 25.41 23.37
N LYS A 85 -26.83 24.50 23.59
CA LYS A 85 -26.59 23.06 23.80
C LYS A 85 -26.84 22.25 22.53
N GLU A 86 -27.57 22.81 21.57
CA GLU A 86 -27.86 22.20 20.27
C GLU A 86 -26.72 22.44 19.28
N GLU A 87 -26.17 23.66 19.18
CA GLU A 87 -25.03 23.97 18.28
C GLU A 87 -23.73 23.24 18.65
N LYS A 88 -23.47 22.98 19.94
CA LYS A 88 -22.29 22.22 20.39
C LYS A 88 -22.47 20.69 20.28
N LYS A 89 -23.71 20.20 20.30
CA LYS A 89 -24.01 18.78 20.06
C LYS A 89 -24.11 18.45 18.58
N SER A 90 -24.58 19.37 17.74
CA SER A 90 -24.57 19.21 16.29
C SER A 90 -23.13 19.25 15.80
N SER A 91 -22.33 20.26 16.13
CA SER A 91 -20.92 20.34 15.71
C SER A 91 -20.03 19.19 16.23
N SER A 92 -20.19 18.71 17.48
CA SER A 92 -19.41 17.54 17.95
C SER A 92 -19.86 16.23 17.29
N LYS A 93 -21.17 16.04 17.07
CA LYS A 93 -21.67 14.87 16.32
C LYS A 93 -21.28 14.91 14.84
N THR A 94 -21.20 16.09 14.23
CA THR A 94 -20.74 16.23 12.85
C THR A 94 -19.26 15.93 12.72
N ILE A 95 -18.42 16.35 13.69
CA ILE A 95 -16.99 16.00 13.73
C ILE A 95 -16.79 14.51 14.01
N ASP A 96 -17.55 13.93 14.95
CA ASP A 96 -17.49 12.49 15.25
C ASP A 96 -17.97 11.66 14.03
N ASN A 97 -19.05 12.08 13.35
CA ASN A 97 -19.54 11.40 12.15
C ASN A 97 -18.56 11.52 10.96
N ALA A 98 -17.94 12.69 10.76
CA ALA A 98 -16.95 12.88 9.70
C ALA A 98 -15.69 12.04 9.96
N GLN A 99 -15.27 11.90 11.23
CA GLN A 99 -14.16 11.01 11.60
C GLN A 99 -14.53 9.54 11.38
N ILE A 100 -15.75 9.13 11.73
CA ILE A 100 -16.22 7.76 11.49
C ILE A 100 -16.28 7.46 9.98
N GLU A 101 -16.73 8.41 9.17
CA GLU A 101 -16.78 8.28 7.72
C GLU A 101 -15.38 8.20 7.09
N ALA A 102 -14.45 9.03 7.55
CA ALA A 102 -13.04 8.95 7.14
C ALA A 102 -12.38 7.62 7.54
N ASN A 103 -12.64 7.14 8.76
CA ASN A 103 -12.15 5.84 9.22
C ASN A 103 -12.74 4.70 8.37
N LYS A 104 -14.01 4.82 7.97
CA LYS A 104 -14.67 3.85 7.10
C LYS A 104 -14.03 3.83 5.70
N GLN A 105 -13.81 4.99 5.11
CA GLN A 105 -13.11 5.12 3.82
C GLN A 105 -11.71 4.50 3.90
N GLN A 106 -10.96 4.76 4.97
CA GLN A 106 -9.63 4.19 5.15
C GLN A 106 -9.64 2.66 5.23
N VAL A 107 -10.60 2.06 5.93
CA VAL A 107 -10.75 0.59 5.99
C VAL A 107 -11.16 0.03 4.63
N GLU A 108 -12.05 0.72 3.91
CA GLU A 108 -12.49 0.32 2.57
C GLU A 108 -11.35 0.38 1.54
N GLU A 109 -10.52 1.42 1.57
CA GLU A 109 -9.30 1.54 0.76
C GLU A 109 -8.31 0.41 1.08
N TYR A 110 -8.12 0.10 2.36
CA TYR A 110 -7.26 -1.00 2.80
C TYR A 110 -7.78 -2.37 2.30
N GLU A 111 -9.07 -2.64 2.45
CA GLU A 111 -9.69 -3.87 1.96
C GLU A 111 -9.61 -3.98 0.43
N ALA A 112 -9.80 -2.87 -0.28
CA ALA A 112 -9.64 -2.80 -1.73
C ALA A 112 -8.20 -3.08 -2.17
N TYR A 113 -7.20 -2.54 -1.45
CA TYR A 113 -5.79 -2.83 -1.70
C TYR A 113 -5.45 -4.31 -1.47
N VAL A 114 -5.90 -4.89 -0.36
CA VAL A 114 -5.69 -6.33 -0.09
C VAL A 114 -6.37 -7.20 -1.15
N ALA A 115 -7.53 -6.79 -1.65
CA ALA A 115 -8.22 -7.50 -2.72
C ALA A 115 -7.49 -7.34 -4.07
N SER A 116 -6.93 -6.16 -4.37
CA SER A 116 -6.22 -5.92 -5.64
C SER A 116 -4.96 -6.77 -5.74
N ILE A 117 -4.11 -6.82 -4.70
CA ILE A 117 -2.89 -7.64 -4.71
C ILE A 117 -3.17 -9.15 -4.87
N LYS A 118 -4.32 -9.65 -4.37
CA LYS A 118 -4.73 -11.05 -4.56
C LYS A 118 -5.29 -11.35 -5.95
N SER A 119 -5.67 -10.32 -6.71
CA SER A 119 -6.40 -10.46 -7.98
C SER A 119 -5.76 -9.75 -9.17
N VAL A 120 -4.51 -9.30 -9.05
CA VAL A 120 -3.70 -8.71 -10.12
C VAL A 120 -3.82 -9.49 -11.44
N HIS A 121 -3.69 -10.84 -11.40
CA HIS A 121 -3.80 -11.73 -12.56
C HIS A 121 -5.11 -11.63 -13.33
N LYS A 122 -6.17 -11.01 -12.80
CA LYS A 122 -7.46 -10.89 -13.49
C LYS A 122 -7.47 -9.75 -14.49
N GLN A 123 -6.74 -8.68 -14.21
CA GLN A 123 -6.58 -7.57 -15.14
C GLN A 123 -5.63 -8.00 -16.25
N SER A 124 -5.96 -7.69 -17.52
CA SER A 124 -4.92 -7.61 -18.55
C SER A 124 -5.17 -6.65 -19.68
N ASP A 125 -4.06 -6.28 -20.32
CA ASP A 125 -4.10 -5.51 -21.54
C ASP A 125 -4.70 -6.34 -22.68
N GLY A 126 -5.18 -5.63 -23.70
CA GLY A 126 -5.71 -6.23 -24.91
C GLY A 126 -4.60 -6.90 -25.72
N MET A 127 -4.90 -8.07 -26.29
CA MET A 127 -3.95 -8.78 -27.15
C MET A 127 -3.76 -8.02 -28.46
N ILE A 128 -2.49 -7.81 -28.85
CA ILE A 128 -2.12 -7.22 -30.13
C ILE A 128 -2.09 -8.32 -31.19
N ASP A 129 -2.94 -8.17 -32.21
CA ASP A 129 -2.88 -9.01 -33.41
C ASP A 129 -1.92 -8.39 -34.42
N TRP A 130 -0.63 -8.73 -34.28
CA TRP A 130 0.42 -8.28 -35.19
C TRP A 130 0.17 -8.64 -36.66
N ASN A 131 -0.55 -9.74 -36.94
CA ASN A 131 -0.89 -10.12 -38.31
C ASN A 131 -1.93 -9.17 -38.91
N ALA A 132 -2.98 -8.84 -38.16
CA ALA A 132 -3.97 -7.85 -38.58
C ALA A 132 -3.34 -6.45 -38.72
N LEU A 133 -2.43 -6.11 -37.80
CA LEU A 133 -1.72 -4.85 -37.76
C LEU A 133 -0.82 -4.68 -39.00
N ASN A 134 -0.06 -5.71 -39.37
CA ASN A 134 0.75 -5.73 -40.60
C ASN A 134 -0.10 -5.57 -41.87
N LYS A 135 -1.25 -6.27 -41.94
CA LYS A 135 -2.22 -6.10 -43.04
C LYS A 135 -2.83 -4.69 -43.10
N GLY A 136 -2.64 -3.87 -42.08
CA GLY A 136 -3.20 -2.52 -41.97
C GLY A 136 -4.70 -2.51 -41.69
N GLU A 137 -5.22 -3.59 -41.11
CA GLU A 137 -6.62 -3.69 -40.70
C GLU A 137 -6.80 -2.89 -39.41
N VAL A 138 -7.39 -1.70 -39.53
CA VAL A 138 -7.67 -0.84 -38.38
C VAL A 138 -8.77 -1.52 -37.54
N PRO A 139 -8.53 -1.78 -36.24
CA PRO A 139 -9.53 -2.30 -35.34
C PRO A 139 -10.81 -1.45 -35.36
N THR A 140 -11.98 -2.10 -35.31
CA THR A 140 -13.28 -1.42 -35.44
C THR A 140 -13.59 -0.44 -34.30
N ASN A 141 -12.91 -0.62 -33.16
CA ASN A 141 -12.96 0.23 -31.99
C ASN A 141 -12.08 1.49 -32.11
N ILE A 142 -11.17 1.57 -33.08
CA ILE A 142 -10.26 2.72 -33.25
C ILE A 142 -10.82 3.69 -34.29
N VAL A 143 -11.05 4.94 -33.87
CA VAL A 143 -11.52 6.01 -34.77
C VAL A 143 -10.33 6.63 -35.49
N LYS A 144 -10.34 6.67 -36.82
CA LYS A 144 -9.27 7.30 -37.61
C LYS A 144 -9.06 8.77 -37.21
N GLY A 145 -7.81 9.13 -36.93
CA GLY A 145 -7.42 10.48 -36.50
C GLY A 145 -7.51 10.75 -35.00
N SER A 146 -7.97 9.77 -34.20
CA SER A 146 -7.82 9.78 -32.74
C SER A 146 -6.36 9.58 -32.32
N ASP A 147 -6.07 9.74 -31.03
CA ASP A 147 -4.75 9.44 -30.47
C ASP A 147 -4.47 7.92 -30.51
N GLU A 148 -5.45 7.08 -30.20
CA GLU A 148 -5.40 5.61 -30.36
C GLU A 148 -5.02 5.18 -31.79
N TYR A 149 -5.46 5.94 -32.80
CA TYR A 149 -5.10 5.67 -34.19
C TYR A 149 -3.64 6.03 -34.50
N LYS A 150 -3.06 7.02 -33.82
CA LYS A 150 -1.63 7.37 -33.97
C LYS A 150 -0.76 6.31 -33.31
N GLU A 151 -1.11 5.89 -32.09
CA GLU A 151 -0.45 4.78 -31.39
C GLU A 151 -0.49 3.49 -32.24
N TRP A 152 -1.64 3.20 -32.86
CA TRP A 152 -1.76 2.08 -33.79
C TRP A 152 -0.84 2.21 -35.01
N LEU A 153 -0.67 3.42 -35.56
CA LEU A 153 0.24 3.66 -36.69
C LEU A 153 1.70 3.46 -36.28
N GLU A 154 2.09 3.92 -35.09
CA GLU A 154 3.43 3.75 -34.54
C GLU A 154 3.74 2.26 -34.34
N LEU A 155 2.83 1.50 -33.72
CA LEU A 155 2.96 0.04 -33.59
C LEU A 155 3.06 -0.66 -34.95
N LYS A 156 2.44 -0.11 -36.00
CA LYS A 156 2.49 -0.68 -37.34
C LYS A 156 3.87 -0.67 -37.95
N GLU A 157 4.67 0.34 -37.64
CA GLU A 157 6.03 0.43 -38.14
C GLU A 157 6.90 -0.76 -37.69
N PHE A 158 6.62 -1.33 -36.51
CA PHE A 158 7.33 -2.48 -35.96
C PHE A 158 6.77 -3.85 -36.39
N SER A 159 5.57 -3.89 -36.96
CA SER A 159 4.83 -5.15 -37.17
C SER A 159 5.57 -6.19 -38.02
N ASP A 160 6.29 -5.75 -39.05
CA ASP A 160 7.08 -6.63 -39.92
C ASP A 160 8.27 -7.26 -39.19
N GLU A 161 8.97 -6.48 -38.37
CA GLU A 161 10.17 -6.92 -37.64
C GLU A 161 9.79 -7.84 -36.49
N VAL A 162 8.72 -7.49 -35.77
CA VAL A 162 8.14 -8.30 -34.70
C VAL A 162 7.71 -9.68 -35.19
N LEU A 163 7.04 -9.74 -36.34
CA LEU A 163 6.62 -11.02 -36.95
C LEU A 163 7.79 -11.83 -37.50
N LYS A 164 8.92 -11.19 -37.83
CA LYS A 164 10.16 -11.88 -38.22
C LYS A 164 10.94 -12.41 -37.02
N GLY A 165 10.55 -12.04 -35.80
CA GLY A 165 11.27 -12.44 -34.59
C GLY A 165 12.50 -11.59 -34.29
N ASP A 166 12.49 -10.32 -34.70
CA ASP A 166 13.58 -9.40 -34.36
C ASP A 166 13.54 -9.03 -32.87
N ILE A 167 14.61 -9.40 -32.16
CA ILE A 167 14.71 -9.24 -30.70
C ILE A 167 14.88 -7.76 -30.32
N ASP A 168 15.58 -6.97 -31.13
CA ASP A 168 15.78 -5.55 -30.85
C ASP A 168 14.43 -4.81 -30.95
N SER A 169 13.60 -5.16 -31.93
CA SER A 169 12.23 -4.64 -32.04
C SER A 169 11.35 -5.07 -30.85
N TYR A 170 11.53 -6.28 -30.29
CA TYR A 170 10.82 -6.69 -29.07
C TYR A 170 11.15 -5.78 -27.89
N PHE A 171 12.44 -5.48 -27.68
CA PHE A 171 12.86 -4.59 -26.60
C PHE A 171 12.42 -3.14 -26.84
N ALA A 172 12.47 -2.65 -28.08
CA ALA A 172 11.99 -1.31 -28.42
C ALA A 172 10.50 -1.14 -28.08
N ILE A 173 9.67 -2.13 -28.41
CA ILE A 173 8.24 -2.09 -28.10
C ILE A 173 7.98 -2.20 -26.60
N ILE A 174 8.73 -3.03 -25.87
CA ILE A 174 8.59 -3.11 -24.41
C ILE A 174 8.93 -1.77 -23.77
N ASP A 175 9.97 -1.07 -24.23
CA ASP A 175 10.37 0.24 -23.70
C ASP A 175 9.37 1.35 -24.05
N GLU A 176 8.73 1.27 -25.22
CA GLU A 176 7.71 2.25 -25.65
C GLU A 176 6.36 2.02 -24.97
N VAL A 177 5.84 0.78 -25.02
CA VAL A 177 4.50 0.42 -24.51
C VAL A 177 4.50 0.28 -22.99
N LYS A 178 5.64 -0.13 -22.40
CA LYS A 178 5.81 -0.34 -20.96
C LYS A 178 4.68 -1.17 -20.33
N PRO A 179 4.49 -2.41 -20.78
CA PRO A 179 3.34 -3.26 -20.40
C PRO A 179 3.28 -3.63 -18.91
N PHE A 180 4.29 -3.26 -18.13
CA PHE A 180 4.41 -3.61 -16.71
C PHE A 180 4.45 -2.37 -15.80
N ASP A 181 4.27 -1.16 -16.34
CA ASP A 181 4.36 0.08 -15.55
C ASP A 181 3.29 0.17 -14.46
N ASP A 182 2.07 -0.32 -14.72
CA ASP A 182 1.00 -0.42 -13.72
C ASP A 182 1.35 -1.42 -12.59
N LEU A 183 2.17 -2.42 -12.89
CA LEU A 183 2.66 -3.39 -11.92
C LEU A 183 3.76 -2.85 -11.02
N LEU A 184 4.34 -1.67 -11.33
CA LEU A 184 5.28 -0.99 -10.43
C LEU A 184 4.60 -0.52 -9.13
N GLU A 185 3.27 -0.43 -9.10
CA GLU A 185 2.52 -0.20 -7.86
C GLU A 185 2.52 -1.42 -6.94
N PHE A 186 2.70 -2.61 -7.53
CA PHE A 186 2.66 -3.90 -6.85
C PHE A 186 4.03 -4.56 -6.74
N GLY A 187 5.06 -4.10 -7.45
CA GLY A 187 6.42 -4.65 -7.46
C GLY A 187 7.45 -3.61 -7.93
N SER A 188 8.73 -3.96 -8.00
CA SER A 188 9.78 -3.05 -8.50
C SER A 188 10.60 -3.68 -9.61
N ASN A 189 11.16 -2.81 -10.46
CA ASN A 189 12.15 -3.05 -11.51
C ASN A 189 12.00 -4.39 -12.24
N PHE A 190 11.45 -4.32 -13.44
CA PHE A 190 11.43 -5.45 -14.36
C PHE A 190 12.77 -5.53 -15.09
N GLN A 191 13.32 -6.74 -15.17
CA GLN A 191 14.41 -7.06 -16.09
C GLN A 191 13.86 -8.01 -17.13
N VAL A 192 14.00 -7.64 -18.40
CA VAL A 192 13.52 -8.45 -19.52
C VAL A 192 14.73 -8.88 -20.33
N GLY A 193 14.79 -10.16 -20.68
CA GLY A 193 15.89 -10.73 -21.45
C GLY A 193 15.40 -11.83 -22.37
N THR A 194 16.07 -11.98 -23.50
CA THR A 194 15.92 -13.15 -24.37
C THR A 194 17.09 -13.26 -25.33
N ASP A 195 17.40 -14.47 -25.75
CA ASP A 195 18.32 -14.81 -26.84
C ASP A 195 17.60 -15.49 -28.02
N ARG A 196 16.27 -15.62 -27.95
CA ARG A 196 15.44 -16.36 -28.90
C ARG A 196 14.13 -15.63 -29.19
N ALA A 197 13.68 -15.69 -30.44
CA ALA A 197 12.44 -15.05 -30.87
C ALA A 197 11.16 -15.71 -30.33
N ASP A 198 11.21 -16.97 -29.91
CA ASP A 198 10.04 -17.73 -29.44
C ASP A 198 9.86 -17.70 -27.92
N LEU A 199 10.79 -17.08 -27.20
CA LEU A 199 10.86 -17.07 -25.75
C LEU A 199 11.19 -15.68 -25.22
N ILE A 200 10.64 -15.33 -24.04
CA ILE A 200 11.08 -14.17 -23.29
C ILE A 200 11.18 -14.49 -21.80
N GLU A 201 12.25 -14.05 -21.16
CA GLU A 201 12.46 -14.16 -19.72
C GLU A 201 12.22 -12.80 -19.06
N ILE A 202 11.44 -12.81 -17.99
CA ILE A 202 11.09 -11.60 -17.23
C ILE A 202 11.35 -11.86 -15.76
N GLU A 203 12.16 -11.03 -15.15
CA GLU A 203 12.38 -11.00 -13.72
C GLU A 203 11.74 -9.75 -13.11
N PHE A 204 11.11 -9.92 -11.94
CA PHE A 204 10.58 -8.81 -11.16
C PHE A 204 10.92 -8.96 -9.69
N ALA A 205 11.18 -7.83 -9.02
CA ALA A 205 11.41 -7.80 -7.60
C ALA A 205 10.07 -7.68 -6.84
N VAL A 206 9.80 -8.66 -5.98
CA VAL A 206 8.55 -8.85 -5.24
C VAL A 206 8.33 -7.76 -4.19
N ARG A 207 9.41 -7.31 -3.52
CA ARG A 207 9.36 -6.35 -2.40
C ARG A 207 8.30 -6.70 -1.36
N SER A 208 8.33 -7.94 -0.89
CA SER A 208 7.29 -8.46 0.00
C SER A 208 7.13 -7.66 1.30
N ASP A 209 8.19 -7.02 1.78
CA ASP A 209 8.17 -6.17 2.97
C ASP A 209 7.42 -4.84 2.79
N ASP A 210 7.33 -4.33 1.56
CA ASP A 210 6.69 -3.05 1.23
C ASP A 210 5.25 -3.25 0.72
N VAL A 211 5.00 -4.32 -0.03
CA VAL A 211 3.74 -4.55 -0.74
C VAL A 211 2.75 -5.37 0.12
N VAL A 212 3.23 -6.37 0.84
CA VAL A 212 2.36 -7.28 1.61
C VAL A 212 2.07 -6.66 2.98
N PRO A 213 0.82 -6.32 3.31
CA PRO A 213 0.48 -5.74 4.61
C PRO A 213 0.84 -6.68 5.77
N LYS A 214 1.28 -6.12 6.90
CA LYS A 214 1.62 -6.86 8.12
C LYS A 214 0.52 -6.80 9.19
N ILE A 215 -0.48 -5.96 8.97
CA ILE A 215 -1.63 -5.75 9.86
C ILE A 215 -2.92 -6.05 9.11
N GLU A 216 -3.98 -6.32 9.85
CA GLU A 216 -5.36 -6.33 9.40
C GLU A 216 -6.04 -5.08 9.96
N MET A 217 -6.80 -4.37 9.12
CA MET A 217 -7.55 -3.17 9.52
C MET A 217 -9.05 -3.46 9.48
N SER A 218 -9.77 -3.07 10.54
CA SER A 218 -11.23 -3.23 10.61
C SER A 218 -11.88 -2.12 11.43
N LEU A 219 -13.20 -1.96 11.31
CA LEU A 219 -13.98 -1.00 12.11
C LEU A 219 -14.51 -1.62 13.40
N LYS A 220 -14.33 -0.91 14.51
CA LYS A 220 -15.01 -1.22 15.79
C LYS A 220 -16.45 -0.73 15.76
N ALA A 221 -17.29 -1.27 16.65
CA ALA A 221 -18.70 -0.88 16.78
C ALA A 221 -18.93 0.61 17.08
N ASN A 222 -17.92 1.32 17.60
CA ASN A 222 -17.96 2.75 17.86
C ASN A 222 -17.43 3.61 16.69
N GLY A 223 -17.01 3.00 15.58
CA GLY A 223 -16.47 3.67 14.40
C GLY A 223 -14.96 4.00 14.46
N ASP A 224 -14.26 3.60 15.52
CA ASP A 224 -12.80 3.67 15.58
C ASP A 224 -12.16 2.52 14.80
N ILE A 225 -10.96 2.75 14.29
CA ILE A 225 -10.16 1.70 13.63
C ILE A 225 -9.61 0.71 14.68
N ALA A 226 -9.67 -0.57 14.34
CA ALA A 226 -8.92 -1.65 14.96
C ALA A 226 -7.83 -2.13 14.00
N GLU A 227 -6.58 -2.08 14.45
CA GLU A 227 -5.45 -2.69 13.77
C GLU A 227 -4.99 -3.90 14.57
N LYS A 228 -4.74 -5.01 13.89
CA LYS A 228 -4.24 -6.25 14.49
C LYS A 228 -3.15 -6.82 13.63
N GLU A 229 -2.03 -7.24 14.21
CA GLU A 229 -0.99 -7.94 13.47
C GLU A 229 -1.54 -9.22 12.82
N LEU A 230 -1.19 -9.45 11.55
CA LEU A 230 -1.53 -10.68 10.87
C LEU A 230 -0.82 -11.87 11.53
N SER A 231 -1.51 -13.00 11.57
CA SER A 231 -0.83 -14.26 11.86
C SER A 231 0.22 -14.54 10.78
N LYS A 232 1.33 -15.20 11.14
CA LYS A 232 2.36 -15.58 10.16
C LYS A 232 1.79 -16.33 8.95
N THR A 233 0.84 -17.25 9.20
CA THR A 233 0.17 -18.01 8.14
C THR A 233 -0.65 -17.10 7.22
N ALA A 234 -1.40 -16.15 7.77
CA ALA A 234 -2.19 -15.22 6.96
C ALA A 234 -1.31 -14.28 6.12
N TYR A 235 -0.18 -13.83 6.68
CA TYR A 235 0.81 -13.04 5.94
C TYR A 235 1.42 -13.83 4.77
N PHE A 236 1.83 -15.08 5.01
CA PHE A 236 2.44 -15.90 3.96
C PHE A 236 1.44 -16.35 2.89
N ASP A 237 0.19 -16.69 3.27
CA ASP A 237 -0.88 -16.96 2.30
C ASP A 237 -1.15 -15.69 1.45
N LEU A 238 -1.19 -14.53 2.12
CA LEU A 238 -1.05 -13.16 1.60
C LEU A 238 -0.06 -13.06 0.42
N MET A 239 1.20 -13.27 0.79
CA MET A 239 2.37 -13.17 -0.07
C MET A 239 2.31 -14.18 -1.22
N GLN A 240 1.84 -15.41 -0.99
CA GLN A 240 1.73 -16.44 -2.02
C GLN A 240 0.74 -16.03 -3.11
N ASP A 241 -0.45 -15.59 -2.72
CA ASP A 241 -1.49 -15.13 -3.65
C ASP A 241 -0.97 -13.98 -4.51
N TYR A 242 -0.34 -12.99 -3.88
CA TYR A 242 0.24 -11.84 -4.56
C TYR A 242 1.34 -12.24 -5.56
N VAL A 243 2.35 -13.00 -5.13
CA VAL A 243 3.47 -13.41 -5.99
C VAL A 243 2.97 -14.25 -7.18
N ALA A 244 2.08 -15.21 -6.94
CA ALA A 244 1.54 -16.06 -8.00
C ALA A 244 0.68 -15.25 -8.98
N SER A 245 -0.16 -14.35 -8.46
CA SER A 245 -1.04 -13.48 -9.23
C SER A 245 -0.24 -12.54 -10.14
N THR A 246 0.79 -11.88 -9.61
CA THR A 246 1.68 -10.99 -10.37
C THR A 246 2.46 -11.77 -11.43
N THR A 247 2.94 -12.96 -11.10
CA THR A 247 3.67 -13.82 -12.06
C THR A 247 2.80 -14.18 -13.27
N ILE A 248 1.53 -14.52 -13.03
CA ILE A 248 0.57 -14.80 -14.11
C ILE A 248 0.30 -13.53 -14.93
N ARG A 249 0.09 -12.38 -14.27
CA ARG A 249 -0.16 -11.08 -14.92
C ARG A 249 0.97 -10.73 -15.91
N ILE A 250 2.21 -10.77 -15.45
CA ILE A 250 3.41 -10.50 -16.27
C ILE A 250 3.42 -11.39 -17.52
N ALA A 251 3.17 -12.69 -17.37
CA ALA A 251 3.14 -13.60 -18.51
C ALA A 251 2.01 -13.26 -19.49
N ARG A 252 0.82 -12.87 -18.99
CA ARG A 252 -0.30 -12.45 -19.84
C ARG A 252 0.06 -11.22 -20.66
N ASP A 253 0.65 -10.21 -20.05
CA ASP A 253 0.97 -8.95 -20.72
C ASP A 253 2.08 -9.13 -21.74
N ALA A 254 3.08 -9.95 -21.42
CA ALA A 254 4.10 -10.36 -22.37
C ALA A 254 3.49 -11.06 -23.60
N PHE A 255 2.54 -11.99 -23.42
CA PHE A 255 1.84 -12.64 -24.53
C PHE A 255 0.89 -11.73 -25.30
N ALA A 256 0.30 -10.74 -24.61
CA ALA A 256 -0.57 -9.74 -25.23
C ALA A 256 0.23 -8.81 -26.15
N LEU A 257 1.44 -8.43 -25.71
CA LEU A 257 2.31 -7.51 -26.43
C LEU A 257 3.12 -8.20 -27.53
N LEU A 258 3.76 -9.35 -27.26
CA LEU A 258 4.73 -9.96 -28.17
C LEU A 258 4.22 -11.28 -28.75
N PRO A 259 4.60 -11.67 -29.97
CA PRO A 259 4.19 -12.93 -30.60
C PRO A 259 5.08 -14.13 -30.16
N VAL A 260 5.50 -14.18 -28.89
CA VAL A 260 6.30 -15.30 -28.33
C VAL A 260 5.41 -16.48 -27.93
N ASP A 261 5.94 -17.70 -28.01
CA ASP A 261 5.23 -18.93 -27.61
C ASP A 261 5.45 -19.26 -26.12
N THR A 262 6.58 -18.83 -25.58
CA THR A 262 7.00 -19.11 -24.21
C THR A 262 7.37 -17.84 -23.45
N VAL A 263 6.92 -17.73 -22.20
CA VAL A 263 7.36 -16.69 -21.27
C VAL A 263 7.85 -17.37 -19.99
N ILE A 264 9.05 -17.05 -19.54
CA ILE A 264 9.56 -17.49 -18.24
C ILE A 264 9.55 -16.29 -17.30
N VAL A 265 8.93 -16.45 -16.14
CA VAL A 265 8.88 -15.39 -15.13
C VAL A 265 9.63 -15.82 -13.88
N HIS A 266 10.47 -14.93 -13.37
CA HIS A 266 11.22 -15.07 -12.12
C HIS A 266 10.77 -14.02 -11.11
N ALA A 267 10.31 -14.46 -9.94
CA ALA A 267 10.04 -13.58 -8.82
C ALA A 267 11.25 -13.61 -7.88
N VAL A 268 11.91 -12.48 -7.69
CA VAL A 268 13.07 -12.33 -6.80
C VAL A 268 12.76 -11.43 -5.62
N ASP A 269 13.42 -11.64 -4.50
CA ASP A 269 13.34 -10.74 -3.34
C ASP A 269 14.67 -10.66 -2.61
N ASN A 270 14.90 -9.54 -1.92
CA ASN A 270 16.11 -9.32 -1.13
C ASN A 270 15.91 -9.90 0.26
N ILE A 271 16.68 -10.94 0.59
CA ILE A 271 16.60 -11.61 1.90
C ILE A 271 17.91 -11.38 2.65
N LEU A 272 17.80 -10.96 3.91
CA LEU A 272 18.96 -10.83 4.79
C LEU A 272 19.58 -12.21 5.07
N ASN A 273 20.78 -12.43 4.57
CA ASN A 273 21.60 -13.57 4.98
C ASN A 273 22.18 -13.30 6.36
N THR A 274 21.61 -13.93 7.39
CA THR A 274 22.05 -13.75 8.79
C THR A 274 23.48 -14.24 9.07
N ALA A 275 24.07 -15.06 8.21
CA ALA A 275 25.45 -15.53 8.36
C ALA A 275 26.46 -14.49 7.86
N THR A 276 26.14 -13.78 6.77
CA THR A 276 27.03 -12.78 6.16
C THR A 276 26.68 -11.34 6.59
N GLY A 277 25.44 -11.11 7.00
CA GLY A 277 24.87 -9.80 7.36
C GLY A 277 24.46 -8.96 6.16
N TYR A 278 24.53 -9.49 4.94
CA TYR A 278 24.17 -8.79 3.70
C TYR A 278 22.82 -9.27 3.18
N GLU A 279 22.12 -8.38 2.48
CA GLU A 279 20.96 -8.77 1.68
C GLU A 279 21.44 -9.48 0.40
N GLU A 280 20.84 -10.62 0.14
CA GLU A 280 21.08 -11.43 -1.06
C GLU A 280 19.78 -11.49 -1.86
N GLU A 281 19.86 -11.21 -3.15
CA GLU A 281 18.74 -11.35 -4.07
C GLU A 281 18.55 -12.83 -4.39
N LEU A 282 17.39 -13.38 -4.01
CA LEU A 282 17.08 -14.80 -4.14
C LEU A 282 15.80 -15.00 -4.95
N THR A 283 15.81 -16.00 -5.83
CA THR A 283 14.62 -16.40 -6.59
C THR A 283 13.67 -17.19 -5.69
N LEU A 284 12.44 -16.68 -5.52
CA LEU A 284 11.37 -17.28 -4.71
C LEU A 284 10.46 -18.19 -5.55
N LEU A 285 10.23 -17.81 -6.79
CA LEU A 285 9.36 -18.50 -7.73
C LEU A 285 9.95 -18.37 -9.14
N SER A 286 9.91 -19.44 -9.91
CA SER A 286 10.23 -19.42 -11.33
C SER A 286 9.25 -20.31 -12.10
N VAL A 287 8.62 -19.77 -13.14
CA VAL A 287 7.57 -20.46 -13.89
C VAL A 287 7.77 -20.27 -15.38
N LYS A 288 7.65 -21.35 -16.14
CA LYS A 288 7.64 -21.35 -17.61
C LYS A 288 6.20 -21.51 -18.11
N PHE A 289 5.68 -20.44 -18.71
CA PHE A 289 4.36 -20.40 -19.31
C PHE A 289 4.44 -20.64 -20.82
N THR A 290 3.50 -21.42 -21.34
CA THR A 290 3.26 -21.55 -22.78
C THR A 290 1.97 -20.81 -23.13
N ARG A 291 1.97 -20.06 -24.25
CA ARG A 291 0.82 -19.27 -24.71
C ARG A 291 -0.47 -20.05 -24.73
N GLU A 292 -0.50 -21.18 -25.43
CA GLU A 292 -1.69 -22.03 -25.61
C GLU A 292 -2.32 -22.39 -24.26
N LYS A 293 -1.49 -22.86 -23.31
CA LYS A 293 -1.96 -23.29 -22.00
C LYS A 293 -2.47 -22.14 -21.16
N LEU A 294 -1.75 -21.01 -21.11
CA LEU A 294 -2.18 -19.86 -20.31
C LEU A 294 -3.50 -19.29 -20.83
N MET A 295 -3.66 -19.16 -22.15
CA MET A 295 -4.89 -18.66 -22.77
C MET A 295 -6.09 -19.60 -22.62
N SER A 296 -5.86 -20.89 -22.32
CA SER A 296 -6.93 -21.85 -22.04
C SER A 296 -7.53 -21.72 -20.63
N LEU A 297 -6.87 -21.00 -19.71
CA LEU A 297 -7.32 -20.89 -18.32
C LEU A 297 -8.48 -19.91 -18.15
N ASN A 298 -9.43 -20.25 -17.29
CA ASN A 298 -10.43 -19.31 -16.80
C ASN A 298 -9.87 -18.47 -15.64
N LEU A 299 -9.12 -17.43 -15.99
CA LEU A 299 -8.43 -16.55 -15.04
C LEU A 299 -9.37 -15.77 -14.11
N ALA A 300 -10.67 -15.64 -14.46
CA ALA A 300 -11.63 -14.98 -13.59
C ALA A 300 -11.93 -15.79 -12.31
N MET A 301 -11.81 -17.12 -12.39
CA MET A 301 -12.23 -18.08 -11.36
C MET A 301 -11.08 -18.91 -10.77
N VAL A 302 -9.90 -18.89 -11.38
CA VAL A 302 -8.77 -19.69 -10.93
C VAL A 302 -8.16 -19.11 -9.65
N ASP A 303 -7.66 -19.99 -8.78
CA ASP A 303 -6.71 -19.59 -7.74
C ASP A 303 -5.32 -19.47 -8.38
N PRO A 304 -4.62 -18.33 -8.25
CA PRO A 304 -3.36 -18.12 -8.94
C PRO A 304 -2.28 -19.10 -8.48
N SER A 305 -2.22 -19.45 -7.20
CA SER A 305 -1.21 -20.36 -6.67
C SER A 305 -1.42 -21.80 -7.15
N ASP A 306 -2.68 -22.26 -7.20
CA ASP A 306 -3.04 -23.57 -7.75
C ASP A 306 -2.83 -23.61 -9.27
N ALA A 307 -3.09 -22.51 -9.99
CA ALA A 307 -2.89 -22.42 -11.44
C ALA A 307 -1.44 -22.71 -11.85
N LEU A 308 -0.47 -22.26 -11.06
CA LEU A 308 0.96 -22.47 -11.34
C LEU A 308 1.35 -23.95 -11.38
N SER A 309 0.63 -24.82 -10.67
CA SER A 309 0.89 -26.27 -10.69
C SER A 309 0.66 -26.92 -12.06
N GLN A 310 -0.04 -26.22 -12.95
CA GLN A 310 -0.24 -26.69 -14.32
C GLN A 310 0.99 -26.41 -15.20
N PHE A 311 1.91 -25.54 -14.78
CA PHE A 311 3.07 -25.16 -15.58
C PHE A 311 4.35 -25.82 -15.05
N GLU A 312 5.41 -25.76 -15.84
CA GLU A 312 6.74 -26.09 -15.32
C GLU A 312 7.12 -24.97 -14.34
N CYS A 313 7.03 -25.29 -13.04
CA CYS A 313 7.07 -24.34 -11.95
C CYS A 313 8.02 -24.84 -10.86
N ASN A 314 9.03 -24.04 -10.55
CA ASN A 314 9.87 -24.20 -9.37
C ASN A 314 9.33 -23.28 -8.27
N MET A 315 8.66 -23.87 -7.28
CA MET A 315 8.14 -23.17 -6.10
C MET A 315 8.32 -24.04 -4.87
N LYS A 316 8.85 -23.46 -3.79
CA LYS A 316 8.88 -24.10 -2.47
C LYS A 316 8.21 -23.18 -1.47
N PHE A 317 7.01 -23.51 -1.07
CA PHE A 317 6.22 -22.70 -0.15
C PHE A 317 5.77 -23.50 1.07
N LYS A 318 5.86 -22.88 2.24
CA LYS A 318 5.37 -23.44 3.52
C LYS A 318 4.52 -22.38 4.22
N LYS A 319 3.30 -22.73 4.61
CA LYS A 319 2.38 -21.81 5.33
C LYS A 319 2.97 -21.15 6.58
N THR A 320 3.95 -21.78 7.23
CA THR A 320 4.57 -21.26 8.45
C THR A 320 5.87 -20.47 8.22
N GLN A 321 6.45 -20.53 7.02
CA GLN A 321 7.77 -19.95 6.71
C GLN A 321 7.80 -19.09 5.44
N GLY A 322 6.77 -19.16 4.59
CA GLY A 322 6.73 -18.46 3.31
C GLY A 322 7.46 -19.22 2.20
N PHE A 323 8.05 -18.47 1.28
CA PHE A 323 8.85 -18.99 0.19
C PHE A 323 10.26 -19.38 0.67
N ASP A 324 10.72 -20.55 0.24
CA ASP A 324 12.12 -20.94 0.29
C ASP A 324 12.76 -20.69 -1.09
N PRO A 325 14.06 -20.32 -1.17
CA PRO A 325 14.74 -20.12 -2.43
C PRO A 325 14.71 -21.34 -3.35
N VAL A 326 14.56 -21.08 -4.65
CA VAL A 326 14.48 -22.08 -5.72
C VAL A 326 15.47 -21.78 -6.84
N ASN A 327 15.77 -22.81 -7.64
CA ASN A 327 16.50 -22.63 -8.88
C ASN A 327 15.55 -22.11 -9.97
N ARG A 328 16.08 -21.32 -10.90
CA ARG A 328 15.33 -20.89 -12.10
C ARG A 328 15.00 -22.10 -12.99
N VAL A 329 13.83 -22.06 -13.61
CA VAL A 329 13.46 -22.95 -14.72
C VAL A 329 14.33 -22.60 -15.94
N LEU A 330 14.63 -23.59 -16.78
CA LEU A 330 15.50 -23.40 -17.95
C LEU A 330 14.68 -22.99 -19.20
N ALA A 331 15.28 -22.12 -20.01
CA ALA A 331 14.81 -21.77 -21.35
C ALA A 331 14.69 -22.98 -22.28
#